data_AF-A0A9E5TN52-F1
#
_entry.id   AF-A0A9E5TN52-F1
#
_cell.length_a   1.000
_cell.length_b   1.000
_cell.length_c   1.000
_cell.angle_alpha   90.00
_cell.angle_beta   90.00
_cell.angle_gamma   90.00
#
_symmetry.space_group_name_H-M   'P 1'
#
loop_
_entity.id
_entity.type
_entity.pdbx_description
1 polymer ?
#
loop_
_entity_poly.entity_id
_entity_poly.type
_entity_poly.pdbx_seq_one_letter_code
_entity_poly.pdbx_strand_id
1 'polypeptide(L)' 'MALIPGTEVDARGLRWEVVFAEQLGPQTLYRLRGIEAALFGDEIDVLSPFEDVSPII' A
#
# COMPACT_ATOMS: atom_id res chain seq x y z
N MET A 1 1.81 -13.06 -3.09
CA MET A 1 3.14 -12.64 -2.59
C MET A 1 2.88 -11.53 -1.59
N ALA A 2 3.42 -11.58 -0.38
CA ALA A 2 3.16 -10.52 0.61
C ALA A 2 4.02 -9.29 0.29
N LEU A 3 3.40 -8.11 0.21
CA LEU A 3 4.11 -6.84 0.05
C LEU A 3 4.80 -6.47 1.37
N ILE A 4 6.02 -5.96 1.30
CA ILE A 4 6.84 -5.57 2.46
C ILE A 4 7.11 -4.07 2.47
N PRO A 5 7.48 -3.46 3.62
CA PRO A 5 7.89 -2.08 3.64
C PRO A 5 9.00 -1.76 2.63
N GLY A 6 8.89 -0.62 1.94
CA GLY A 6 9.74 -0.24 0.81
C GLY A 6 9.26 -0.74 -0.55
N THR A 7 8.21 -1.57 -0.62
CA THR A 7 7.63 -2.00 -1.90
C THR A 7 6.80 -0.86 -2.47
N GLU A 8 7.07 -0.48 -3.71
CA GLU A 8 6.21 0.46 -4.44
C GLU A 8 5.00 -0.24 -5.05
N VAL A 9 3.83 0.38 -4.92
CA VAL A 9 2.55 -0.19 -5.30
C VAL A 9 1.64 0.83 -5.99
N ASP A 10 0.78 0.33 -6.87
CA ASP A 10 -0.42 1.03 -7.31
C ASP A 10 -1.57 0.65 -6.38
N ALA A 11 -2.25 1.67 -5.86
CA ALA A 11 -3.51 1.52 -5.15
C ALA A 11 -4.40 2.72 -5.48
N ARG A 12 -5.64 2.45 -5.88
CA ARG A 12 -6.60 3.48 -6.33
C ARG A 12 -6.09 4.34 -7.50
N GLY A 13 -5.23 3.78 -8.36
CA GLY A 13 -4.66 4.48 -9.52
C GLY A 13 -3.61 5.54 -9.14
N LEU A 14 -3.02 5.41 -7.97
CA LEU A 14 -2.00 6.31 -7.42
C LEU A 14 -0.80 5.47 -6.95
N ARG A 15 0.38 6.08 -6.97
CA ARG A 15 1.64 5.44 -6.58
C ARG A 15 1.95 5.66 -5.11
N TRP A 16 2.24 4.57 -4.42
CA TRP A 16 2.55 4.56 -3.01
C TRP A 16 3.77 3.69 -2.69
N GLU A 17 4.36 3.92 -1.53
CA GLU A 17 5.30 3.01 -0.89
C GLU A 17 4.59 2.33 0.28
N VAL A 18 4.71 1.00 0.40
CA VAL A 18 4.30 0.28 1.60
C VAL A 18 5.24 0.69 2.74
N VAL A 19 4.69 1.14 3.86
CA VAL A 19 5.49 1.52 5.04
C VAL A 19 5.13 0.68 6.26
N PHE A 20 4.02 -0.04 6.22
CA PHE A 20 3.60 -1.02 7.21
C PHE A 20 2.75 -2.13 6.56
N ALA A 21 2.87 -3.34 7.08
CA ALA A 21 2.07 -4.49 6.66
C ALA A 21 1.77 -5.39 7.86
N GLU A 22 0.49 -5.76 8.06
CA GLU A 22 0.06 -6.67 9.11
C GLU A 22 -1.00 -7.64 8.59
N GLN A 23 -0.83 -8.93 8.91
CA GLN A 23 -1.80 -9.96 8.56
C GLN A 23 -2.95 -10.00 9.59
N LEU A 24 -4.16 -9.73 9.13
CA LEU A 24 -5.41 -9.76 9.91
C LEU A 24 -6.29 -10.92 9.46
N GLY A 25 -5.91 -12.14 9.83
CA GLY A 25 -6.57 -13.37 9.39
C GLY A 25 -6.43 -13.57 7.87
N PRO A 26 -7.53 -13.60 7.08
CA PRO A 26 -7.44 -13.75 5.63
C PRO A 26 -7.08 -12.45 4.89
N GLN A 27 -7.05 -11.32 5.60
CA GLN A 27 -6.80 -10.00 5.04
C GLN A 27 -5.42 -9.47 5.45
N THR A 28 -4.89 -8.50 4.72
CA THR A 28 -3.66 -7.80 5.07
C THR A 28 -3.93 -6.30 5.13
N LEU A 29 -3.64 -5.69 6.27
CA LEU A 29 -3.64 -4.24 6.44
C LEU A 29 -2.31 -3.69 5.93
N TYR A 30 -2.37 -2.79 4.96
CA TYR A 30 -1.21 -2.05 4.47
C TYR A 30 -1.35 -0.59 4.85
N ARG A 31 -0.28 -0.01 5.38
CA ARG A 31 -0.11 1.45 5.36
C ARG A 31 0.70 1.83 4.16
N LEU A 32 0.14 2.72 3.37
CA LEU A 32 0.72 3.24 2.15
C LEU A 32 1.08 4.70 2.37
N ARG A 33 2.29 5.10 1.98
CA ARG A 33 2.74 6.49 1.97
C ARG A 33 2.83 6.99 0.55
N GLY A 34 2.22 8.13 0.25
CA GLY A 34 2.28 8.71 -1.08
C GLY A 34 3.71 9.17 -1.39
N ILE A 35 4.20 8.84 -2.57
CA ILE A 35 5.57 9.16 -3.00
C ILE A 35 5.64 10.19 -4.13
N GLU A 36 4.50 10.69 -4.59
CA GLU A 36 4.43 11.65 -5.71
C GLU A 36 3.44 12.80 -5.44
N ALA A 37 3.78 13.96 -6.03
CA ALA A 37 2.91 15.14 -6.16
C ALA A 37 2.19 15.57 -4.87
N ALA A 38 0.86 15.69 -4.93
CA ALA A 38 0.02 16.23 -3.86
C ALA A 38 -0.13 15.31 -2.64
N LEU A 39 0.31 14.05 -2.76
CA LEU A 39 0.18 13.03 -1.71
C LEU A 39 1.53 12.70 -1.07
N PHE A 40 2.60 13.42 -1.42
CA PHE A 40 3.93 13.14 -0.92
C PHE A 40 3.96 13.22 0.62
N GLY A 41 4.23 12.08 1.25
CA GLY A 41 4.28 11.94 2.71
C GLY A 41 2.94 11.67 3.39
N ASP A 42 1.81 11.79 2.67
CA ASP A 42 0.50 11.42 3.22
C ASP A 42 0.39 9.91 3.37
N GLU A 43 -0.20 9.46 4.47
CA GLU A 43 -0.37 8.03 4.77
C GLU A 43 -1.85 7.64 4.76
N ILE A 44 -2.14 6.50 4.14
CA ILE A 44 -3.46 5.87 4.16
C ILE A 44 -3.36 4.40 4.56
N ASP A 45 -4.39 3.92 5.24
CA ASP A 45 -4.55 2.50 5.55
C ASP A 45 -5.49 1.86 4.53
N VAL A 46 -5.08 0.71 3.99
CA VAL A 46 -5.79 -0.04 2.94
C VAL A 46 -5.84 -1.52 3.34
N LEU A 47 -6.98 -2.18 3.12
CA LEU A 47 -7.19 -3.58 3.48
C LEU A 47 -7.28 -4.46 2.24
N SER A 48 -6.31 -5.34 2.01
CA SER A 48 -6.33 -6.30 0.89
C SER A 48 -6.97 -7.63 1.32
N PRO A 49 -7.80 -8.30 0.49
CA PRO A 49 -8.15 -7.96 -0.90
C PRO A 49 -9.46 -7.17 -1.04
N PHE A 50 -9.93 -6.47 0.01
CA PHE A 50 -11.10 -5.60 -0.11
C PHE A 50 -10.82 -4.43 -1.06
N GLU A 51 -9.60 -3.90 -0.98
CA GLU A 51 -9.02 -2.97 -1.93
C GLU A 51 -7.85 -3.62 -2.67
N ASP A 52 -7.70 -3.26 -3.93
CA ASP A 52 -6.60 -3.73 -4.76
C ASP A 52 -5.32 -2.94 -4.46
N VAL A 53 -4.24 -3.68 -4.23
CA VAL A 53 -2.90 -3.15 -3.98
C VAL A 53 -1.95 -4.03 -4.79
N SER A 54 -1.40 -3.47 -5.86
CA SER A 54 -0.59 -4.21 -6.83
C SER A 54 0.84 -3.65 -6.88
N PRO A 55 1.88 -4.49 -6.85
CA PRO A 55 3.26 -4.02 -6.92
C PRO A 55 3.56 -3.40 -8.28
N ILE A 56 4.34 -2.31 -8.28
CA ILE A 56 4.92 -1.71 -9.49
C ILE A 56 6.33 -2.30 -9.65
N ILE A 57 6.60 -2.94 -10.79
CA ILE A 57 7.87 -3.62 -11.10
C ILE A 57 8.73 -2.71 -11.98
#